data_AF-D2DXU2-F1
#
_entry.id   AF-D2DXU2-F1
#
_cell.length_a   1.000
_cell.length_b   1.000
_cell.length_c   1.000
_cell.angle_alpha   90.00
_cell.angle_beta   90.00
_cell.angle_gamma   90.00
#
_symmetry.space_group_name_H-M   'P 1'
#
loop_
_entity.id
_entity.type
_entity.pdbx_description
1 polymer ?
#
loop_
_entity_poly.entity_id
_entity_poly.type
_entity_poly.pdbx_seq_one_letter_code
_entity_poly.pdbx_strand_id
1 'polypeptide(L)'
;MAFRFKRRESIAVGFARLVAEQIEAAVEALEKSPNGGVHEARKCIKRFRALLRLFRRALPDGTFDQENDVLRAVARHLSSVRDAQVRIAVFDSLVKGLKTPGIATARRHLCSAFEAAAMRGGQPGPPWRATITALRAVGARLPGLKPDSGWSVLGRGLKATYRRARRAHAAARAD
;
A
#
# COMPACT_ATOMS: atom_id res chain seq x y z
N MET A 1 4.60 -1.84 -15.74
CA MET A 1 3.47 -1.37 -16.59
C MET A 1 3.10 0.08 -16.27
N ALA A 2 2.59 0.83 -17.24
CA ALA A 2 2.20 2.22 -17.03
C ALA A 2 0.82 2.31 -16.34
N PHE A 3 0.74 3.00 -15.19
CA PHE A 3 -0.51 3.27 -14.49
C PHE A 3 -1.32 4.35 -15.23
N ARG A 4 -2.14 3.93 -16.20
CA ARG A 4 -2.94 4.81 -17.06
C ARG A 4 -4.19 4.11 -17.61
N PHE A 5 -5.21 4.91 -17.96
CA PHE A 5 -6.33 4.46 -18.80
C PHE A 5 -5.91 4.45 -20.28
N LYS A 6 -6.41 3.48 -21.05
CA LYS A 6 -6.22 3.39 -22.51
C LYS A 6 -7.34 4.15 -23.23
N ARG A 7 -7.05 4.73 -24.40
CA ARG A 7 -8.04 5.53 -25.16
C ARG A 7 -9.21 4.70 -25.70
N ARG A 8 -8.97 3.43 -26.02
CA ARG A 8 -9.93 2.51 -26.66
C ARG A 8 -10.55 1.50 -25.68
N GLU A 9 -10.45 1.72 -24.36
CA GLU A 9 -11.12 0.89 -23.36
C GLU A 9 -12.17 1.70 -22.62
N SER A 10 -13.25 1.06 -22.15
CA SER A 10 -14.21 1.72 -21.26
C SER A 10 -13.56 2.01 -19.90
N ILE A 11 -14.03 3.04 -19.22
CA ILE A 11 -13.49 3.41 -17.89
C ILE A 11 -13.70 2.28 -16.88
N ALA A 12 -14.82 1.55 -16.95
CA ALA A 12 -15.07 0.38 -16.12
C ALA A 12 -14.02 -0.74 -16.34
N VAL A 13 -13.72 -1.06 -17.60
CA VAL A 13 -12.68 -2.04 -17.97
C VAL A 13 -11.31 -1.56 -17.50
N GLY A 14 -10.98 -0.29 -17.75
CA GLY A 14 -9.72 0.30 -17.30
C GLY A 14 -9.56 0.29 -15.77
N PHE A 15 -10.64 0.51 -15.02
CA PHE A 15 -10.63 0.44 -13.56
C PHE A 15 -10.32 -0.98 -13.08
N ALA A 16 -11.07 -1.98 -13.55
CA ALA A 16 -10.86 -3.37 -13.16
C ALA A 16 -9.43 -3.84 -13.51
N ARG A 17 -8.95 -3.51 -14.71
CA ARG A 17 -7.58 -3.78 -15.14
C ARG A 17 -6.54 -3.13 -14.23
N LEU A 18 -6.67 -1.83 -13.94
CA LEU A 18 -5.72 -1.11 -13.08
C LEU A 18 -5.72 -1.66 -11.64
N VAL A 19 -6.87 -2.05 -11.10
CA VAL A 19 -6.96 -2.72 -9.79
C VAL A 19 -6.16 -4.03 -9.80
N ALA A 20 -6.43 -4.91 -10.77
CA ALA A 20 -5.73 -6.18 -10.92
C ALA A 20 -4.21 -5.98 -11.06
N GLU A 21 -3.78 -5.10 -11.99
CA GLU A 21 -2.37 -4.79 -12.22
C GLU A 21 -1.67 -4.25 -10.96
N GLN A 22 -2.33 -3.40 -10.15
CA GLN A 22 -1.71 -2.88 -8.93
C GLN A 22 -1.62 -3.94 -7.82
N ILE A 23 -2.58 -4.86 -7.74
CA ILE A 23 -2.54 -5.95 -6.76
C ILE A 23 -1.45 -6.95 -7.14
N GLU A 24 -1.44 -7.40 -8.39
CA GLU A 24 -0.43 -8.33 -8.89
C GLU A 24 0.98 -7.76 -8.73
N ALA A 25 1.21 -6.51 -9.16
CA ALA A 25 2.52 -5.88 -9.00
C ALA A 25 2.93 -5.71 -7.53
N ALA A 26 1.99 -5.46 -6.62
CA ALA A 26 2.29 -5.39 -5.19
C ALA A 26 2.65 -6.77 -4.62
N VAL A 27 1.90 -7.80 -4.99
CA VAL A 27 2.13 -9.18 -4.56
C VAL A 27 3.46 -9.70 -5.09
N GLU A 28 3.71 -9.56 -6.39
CA GLU A 28 4.96 -9.96 -7.05
C GLU A 28 6.17 -9.26 -6.42
N ALA A 29 6.06 -7.96 -6.10
CA ALA A 29 7.12 -7.24 -5.42
C ALA A 29 7.44 -7.85 -4.05
N LEU A 30 6.42 -8.15 -3.25
CA LEU A 30 6.58 -8.73 -1.91
C LEU A 30 7.10 -10.18 -1.96
N GLU A 31 6.72 -10.95 -2.98
CA GLU A 31 7.17 -12.33 -3.19
C GLU A 31 8.63 -12.38 -3.68
N LYS A 32 9.02 -11.52 -4.63
CA LYS A 32 10.38 -11.48 -5.20
C LYS A 32 11.45 -11.04 -4.22
N SER A 33 11.15 -10.04 -3.40
CA SER A 33 12.10 -9.54 -2.41
C SER A 33 11.35 -9.03 -1.21
N PRO A 34 11.39 -9.75 -0.07
CA PRO A 34 10.72 -9.29 1.12
C PRO A 34 11.19 -7.90 1.57
N ASN A 35 12.44 -7.53 1.28
CA ASN A 35 13.06 -6.30 1.78
C ASN A 35 13.01 -5.17 0.74
N GLY A 36 13.35 -5.48 -0.52
CA GLY A 36 13.34 -4.51 -1.61
C GLY A 36 11.94 -4.26 -2.18
N GLY A 37 11.07 -5.26 -2.10
CA GLY A 37 9.71 -5.24 -2.63
C GLY A 37 8.74 -4.33 -1.88
N VAL A 38 9.02 -4.01 -0.62
CA VAL A 38 8.16 -3.13 0.19
C VAL A 38 7.97 -1.76 -0.46
N HIS A 39 9.02 -1.21 -1.05
CA HIS A 39 8.95 0.10 -1.68
C HIS A 39 8.00 0.09 -2.89
N GLU A 40 8.14 -0.90 -3.78
CA GLU A 40 7.27 -1.04 -4.94
C GLU A 40 5.84 -1.43 -4.55
N ALA A 41 5.66 -2.31 -3.58
CA ALA A 41 4.34 -2.64 -3.03
C ALA A 41 3.63 -1.39 -2.48
N ARG A 42 4.34 -0.53 -1.75
CA ARG A 42 3.80 0.75 -1.26
C ARG A 42 3.46 1.71 -2.38
N LYS A 43 4.25 1.77 -3.46
CA LYS A 43 3.91 2.56 -4.65
C LYS A 43 2.63 2.06 -5.30
N CYS A 44 2.47 0.75 -5.43
CA CYS A 44 1.26 0.12 -5.97
C CYS A 44 0.04 0.43 -5.10
N ILE A 45 0.15 0.26 -3.78
CA ILE A 45 -0.94 0.61 -2.83
C ILE A 45 -1.28 2.10 -2.90
N LYS A 46 -0.29 2.99 -3.02
CA LYS A 46 -0.52 4.44 -3.15
C LYS A 46 -1.31 4.76 -4.43
N ARG A 47 -0.95 4.15 -5.56
CA ARG A 47 -1.68 4.29 -6.84
C ARG A 47 -3.09 3.73 -6.75
N PHE A 48 -3.25 2.56 -6.13
CA PHE A 48 -4.56 1.94 -5.94
C PHE A 48 -5.48 2.82 -5.07
N ARG A 49 -4.98 3.35 -3.96
CA ARG A 49 -5.75 4.30 -3.13
C ARG A 49 -6.09 5.60 -3.87
N ALA A 50 -5.24 6.04 -4.79
CA ALA A 50 -5.54 7.18 -5.65
C ALA A 50 -6.68 6.83 -6.64
N LEU A 51 -6.64 5.63 -7.23
CA LEU A 51 -7.71 5.12 -8.09
C LEU A 51 -9.05 5.07 -7.34
N LEU A 52 -9.11 4.46 -6.16
CA LEU A 52 -10.34 4.41 -5.36
C LEU A 52 -10.89 5.81 -5.04
N ARG A 53 -10.03 6.80 -4.79
CA ARG A 53 -10.47 8.18 -4.59
C ARG A 53 -11.12 8.79 -5.83
N LEU A 54 -10.61 8.49 -7.02
CA LEU A 54 -11.20 8.96 -8.27
C LEU A 54 -12.57 8.34 -8.51
N PHE A 55 -12.77 7.10 -8.08
CA PHE A 55 -14.02 6.36 -8.29
C PHE A 55 -14.96 6.37 -7.08
N ARG A 56 -14.63 7.09 -6.01
CA ARG A 56 -15.40 7.11 -4.74
C ARG A 56 -16.92 7.24 -4.94
N ARG A 57 -17.35 8.08 -5.89
CA ARG A 57 -18.77 8.37 -6.15
C ARG A 57 -19.48 7.34 -7.04
N ALA A 58 -18.75 6.40 -7.62
CA ALA A 58 -19.29 5.31 -8.43
C ALA A 58 -19.16 3.94 -7.74
N LEU A 59 -18.56 3.90 -6.56
CA LEU A 59 -18.55 2.72 -5.70
C LEU A 59 -19.83 2.70 -4.86
N PRO A 60 -20.32 1.52 -4.45
CA PRO A 60 -21.38 1.41 -3.47
C PRO A 60 -21.02 2.15 -2.17
N ASP A 61 -22.06 2.56 -1.42
CA ASP A 61 -21.87 3.28 -0.17
C ASP A 61 -21.04 2.45 0.82
N GLY A 62 -20.10 3.12 1.49
CA GLY A 62 -19.16 2.48 2.42
C GLY A 62 -18.00 1.71 1.79
N THR A 63 -18.10 1.25 0.53
CA THR A 63 -17.04 0.46 -0.13
C THR A 63 -15.71 1.23 -0.20
N PHE A 64 -15.75 2.52 -0.56
CA PHE A 64 -14.52 3.32 -0.60
C PHE A 64 -13.83 3.38 0.76
N ASP A 65 -14.57 3.67 1.83
CA ASP A 65 -14.00 3.89 3.15
C ASP A 65 -13.45 2.57 3.71
N GLN A 66 -14.21 1.48 3.59
CA GLN A 66 -13.77 0.12 3.94
C GLN A 66 -12.46 -0.27 3.25
N GLU A 67 -12.41 -0.21 1.92
CA GLU A 67 -11.23 -0.67 1.18
C GLU A 67 -10.04 0.29 1.33
N ASN A 68 -10.27 1.60 1.44
CA ASN A 68 -9.20 2.54 1.73
C ASN A 68 -8.59 2.31 3.12
N ASP A 69 -9.37 1.92 4.12
CA ASP A 69 -8.86 1.63 5.45
C ASP A 69 -8.08 0.33 5.51
N VAL A 70 -8.53 -0.72 4.81
CA VAL A 70 -7.76 -1.96 4.65
C VAL A 70 -6.41 -1.66 3.96
N LEU A 71 -6.42 -0.94 2.83
CA LEU A 71 -5.20 -0.56 2.12
C LEU A 71 -4.27 0.33 2.97
N ARG A 72 -4.84 1.22 3.81
CA ARG A 72 -4.08 2.05 4.74
C ARG A 72 -3.43 1.21 5.84
N ALA A 73 -4.16 0.25 6.40
CA ALA A 73 -3.64 -0.67 7.41
C ALA A 73 -2.55 -1.58 6.84
N VAL A 74 -2.70 -2.04 5.59
CA VAL A 74 -1.66 -2.79 4.87
C VAL A 74 -0.40 -1.93 4.69
N ALA A 75 -0.54 -0.71 4.17
CA ALA A 75 0.61 0.18 3.96
C ALA A 75 1.37 0.52 5.27
N ARG A 76 0.64 0.70 6.38
CA ARG A 76 1.24 0.95 7.71
C ARG A 76 2.04 -0.26 8.19
N HIS A 77 1.50 -1.46 8.09
CA HIS A 77 2.20 -2.68 8.47
C HIS A 77 3.46 -2.93 7.62
N LEU A 78 3.37 -2.68 6.30
CA LEU A 78 4.55 -2.70 5.43
C LEU A 78 5.64 -1.71 5.91
N SER A 79 5.23 -0.57 6.47
CA SER A 79 6.15 0.42 7.04
C SER A 79 6.81 -0.11 8.31
N SER A 80 6.03 -0.63 9.26
CA SER A 80 6.53 -1.09 10.55
C SER A 80 7.56 -2.21 10.43
N VAL A 81 7.29 -3.19 9.56
CA VAL A 81 8.22 -4.30 9.31
C VAL A 81 9.50 -3.80 8.62
N ARG A 82 9.37 -2.90 7.63
CA ARG A 82 10.53 -2.29 6.97
C ARG A 82 11.39 -1.49 7.93
N ASP A 83 10.77 -0.68 8.79
CA ASP A 83 11.49 0.15 9.76
C ASP A 83 12.19 -0.71 10.81
N ALA A 84 11.57 -1.80 11.28
CA ALA A 84 12.22 -2.77 12.16
C ALA A 84 13.43 -3.43 11.51
N GLN A 85 13.30 -3.82 10.24
CA GLN A 85 14.42 -4.40 9.50
C GLN A 85 15.54 -3.40 9.22
N VAL A 86 15.22 -2.16 8.85
CA VAL A 86 16.22 -1.11 8.64
C VAL A 86 16.98 -0.84 9.94
N ARG A 87 16.31 -0.85 11.10
CA ARG A 87 16.97 -0.73 12.41
C ARG A 87 17.99 -1.84 12.65
N ILE A 88 17.67 -3.09 12.33
CA ILE A 88 18.63 -4.21 12.42
C ILE A 88 19.83 -3.97 11.50
N ALA A 89 19.58 -3.63 10.23
CA ALA A 89 20.64 -3.41 9.24
C ALA A 89 21.56 -2.24 9.62
N VAL A 90 20.98 -1.13 10.09
CA VAL A 90 21.73 0.04 10.57
C VAL A 90 22.52 -0.31 11.83
N PHE A 91 21.91 -1.03 12.79
CA PHE A 91 22.60 -1.48 13.98
C PHE A 91 23.81 -2.37 13.64
N ASP A 92 23.62 -3.40 12.81
CA ASP A 92 24.67 -4.32 12.35
C ASP A 92 25.81 -3.55 11.64
N SER A 93 25.48 -2.50 10.88
CA SER A 93 26.46 -1.59 10.26
C SER A 93 27.25 -0.76 11.28
N LEU A 94 26.58 -0.22 12.29
CA LEU A 94 27.19 0.64 13.32
C LEU A 94 28.12 -0.13 14.26
N VAL A 95 27.78 -1.38 14.59
CA VAL A 95 28.56 -2.20 15.53
C VAL A 95 29.66 -3.01 14.85
N LYS A 96 29.81 -2.88 13.53
CA LYS A 96 30.79 -3.64 12.75
C LYS A 96 32.21 -3.34 13.25
N GLY A 97 32.90 -4.38 13.72
CA GLY A 97 34.26 -4.27 14.25
C GLY A 97 34.34 -3.90 15.74
N LEU A 98 33.21 -3.62 16.40
CA LEU A 98 33.17 -3.38 17.84
C LEU A 98 33.10 -4.69 18.61
N LYS A 99 33.81 -4.78 19.74
CA LYS A 99 33.77 -5.91 20.68
C LYS A 99 33.26 -5.46 22.06
N THR A 100 32.11 -4.80 22.06
CA THR A 100 31.50 -4.25 23.29
C THR A 100 30.54 -5.27 23.91
N PRO A 101 30.62 -5.53 25.22
CA PRO A 101 29.59 -6.27 25.94
C PRO A 101 28.20 -5.65 25.72
N GLY A 102 27.19 -6.47 25.43
CA GLY A 102 25.81 -6.01 25.24
C GLY A 102 25.34 -5.87 23.79
N ILE A 103 26.24 -5.84 22.78
CA ILE A 103 25.85 -5.80 21.36
C ILE A 103 24.91 -6.95 20.98
N ALA A 104 25.23 -8.17 21.42
CA ALA A 104 24.40 -9.35 21.16
C ALA A 104 23.01 -9.25 21.80
N THR A 105 22.91 -8.67 22.99
CA THR A 105 21.62 -8.45 23.67
C THR A 105 20.79 -7.40 22.96
N ALA A 106 21.38 -6.25 22.61
CA ALA A 106 20.70 -5.21 21.83
C ALA A 106 20.19 -5.75 20.48
N ARG A 107 21.01 -6.55 19.78
CA ARG A 107 20.61 -7.20 18.53
C ARG A 107 19.41 -8.14 18.72
N ARG A 108 19.39 -8.96 19.77
CA ARG A 108 18.24 -9.83 20.08
C ARG A 108 16.94 -9.04 20.28
N HIS A 109 16.99 -7.90 20.98
CA HIS A 109 15.82 -7.03 21.14
C HIS A 109 15.31 -6.48 19.80
N LEU A 110 16.22 -6.10 18.89
CA LEU A 110 15.84 -5.64 17.55
C LEU A 110 15.20 -6.75 16.71
N CYS A 111 15.73 -7.99 16.79
CA CYS A 111 15.13 -9.15 16.14
C CYS A 111 13.73 -9.45 16.69
N SER A 112 13.54 -9.43 18.01
CA SER A 112 12.23 -9.62 18.63
C SER A 112 11.22 -8.54 18.21
N ALA A 113 11.67 -7.27 18.14
CA ALA A 113 10.83 -6.18 17.64
C ALA A 113 10.45 -6.34 16.15
N PHE A 114 11.35 -6.90 15.33
CA PHE A 114 11.05 -7.24 13.94
C PHE A 114 10.03 -8.37 13.83
N GLU A 115 10.19 -9.44 14.61
CA GLU A 115 9.23 -10.55 14.66
C GLU A 115 7.85 -10.06 15.09
N ALA A 116 7.77 -9.25 16.15
CA ALA A 116 6.53 -8.64 16.60
C ALA A 116 5.89 -7.74 15.52
N ALA A 117 6.69 -6.99 14.77
CA ALA A 117 6.19 -6.16 13.66
C ALA A 117 5.70 -7.00 12.47
N ALA A 118 6.35 -8.14 12.20
CA ALA A 118 6.00 -9.06 11.11
C ALA A 118 4.74 -9.86 11.39
N MET A 119 4.38 -10.04 12.67
CA MET A 119 3.13 -10.67 13.08
C MET A 119 1.93 -9.78 12.72
N ARG A 120 1.19 -10.16 11.68
CA ARG A 120 -0.13 -9.59 11.35
C ARG A 120 -1.19 -10.67 11.49
N GLY A 121 -2.09 -10.50 12.46
CA GLY A 121 -3.18 -11.45 12.72
C GLY A 121 -2.79 -12.70 13.51
N GLY A 122 -1.66 -12.65 14.26
CA GLY A 122 -1.29 -13.68 15.23
C GLY A 122 -0.70 -14.98 14.65
N GLN A 123 -0.49 -15.09 13.34
CA GLN A 123 0.09 -16.28 12.72
C GLN A 123 1.53 -16.07 12.25
N PRO A 124 2.47 -17.00 12.57
CA PRO A 124 3.81 -16.99 12.01
C PRO A 124 3.79 -17.36 10.52
N GLY A 125 4.62 -16.69 9.72
CA GLY A 125 4.75 -16.92 8.28
C GLY A 125 5.73 -15.93 7.64
N PRO A 126 5.96 -16.02 6.31
CA PRO A 126 6.70 -14.97 5.60
C PRO A 126 6.07 -13.62 5.93
N PRO A 127 6.85 -12.55 6.15
CA PRO A 127 6.38 -11.29 6.73
C PRO A 127 5.18 -10.69 5.98
N TRP A 128 4.98 -11.09 4.71
CA TRP A 128 3.95 -10.54 3.83
C TRP A 128 2.75 -11.43 3.58
N ARG A 129 2.67 -12.66 4.10
CA ARG A 129 1.57 -13.58 3.76
C ARG A 129 0.19 -12.96 4.06
N ALA A 130 -0.01 -12.46 5.27
CA ALA A 130 -1.26 -11.79 5.66
C ALA A 130 -1.52 -10.51 4.87
N THR A 131 -0.45 -9.81 4.47
CA THR A 131 -0.53 -8.62 3.60
C THR A 131 -1.00 -8.98 2.20
N ILE A 132 -0.41 -10.02 1.59
CA ILE A 132 -0.79 -10.53 0.27
C ILE A 132 -2.25 -10.99 0.29
N THR A 133 -2.66 -11.74 1.31
CA THR A 133 -4.07 -12.16 1.48
C THR A 133 -5.00 -10.94 1.56
N ALA A 134 -4.65 -9.93 2.35
CA ALA A 134 -5.46 -8.71 2.47
C ALA A 134 -5.56 -7.96 1.13
N LEU A 135 -4.46 -7.83 0.37
CA LEU A 135 -4.45 -7.19 -0.95
C LEU A 135 -5.33 -7.92 -1.95
N ARG A 136 -5.22 -9.25 -2.02
CA ARG A 136 -6.07 -10.08 -2.90
C ARG A 136 -7.54 -9.97 -2.51
N ALA A 137 -7.85 -9.96 -1.21
CA ALA A 137 -9.22 -9.82 -0.73
C ALA A 137 -9.85 -8.46 -1.07
N VAL A 138 -9.07 -7.37 -1.01
CA VAL A 138 -9.51 -6.04 -1.49
C VAL A 138 -9.85 -6.10 -2.98
N GLY A 139 -8.99 -6.71 -3.80
CA GLY A 139 -9.23 -6.86 -5.24
C GLY A 139 -10.51 -7.63 -5.55
N ALA A 140 -10.73 -8.75 -4.87
CA ALA A 140 -11.90 -9.58 -5.06
C ALA A 140 -13.21 -8.90 -4.62
N ARG A 141 -13.15 -8.02 -3.61
CA ARG A 141 -14.31 -7.29 -3.08
C ARG A 141 -14.69 -6.05 -3.86
N LEU A 142 -13.82 -5.53 -4.73
CA LEU A 142 -14.18 -4.39 -5.56
C LEU A 142 -15.03 -4.91 -6.73
N PRO A 143 -16.36 -4.73 -6.69
CA PRO A 143 -17.16 -5.09 -7.85
C PRO A 143 -16.63 -4.31 -9.05
N GLY A 144 -16.62 -4.95 -10.22
CA GLY A 144 -16.45 -4.23 -11.46
C GLY A 144 -17.42 -3.06 -11.49
N LEU A 145 -16.95 -1.87 -11.85
CA LEU A 145 -17.83 -0.73 -12.07
C LEU A 145 -18.87 -1.11 -13.12
N LYS A 146 -20.06 -0.51 -13.03
CA LYS A 146 -21.06 -0.68 -14.09
C LYS A 146 -20.45 -0.27 -15.45
N PRO A 147 -20.68 -1.04 -16.53
CA PRO A 147 -20.06 -0.80 -17.84
C PRO A 147 -20.31 0.60 -18.42
N ASP A 148 -21.41 1.25 -18.04
CA ASP A 148 -21.83 2.60 -18.42
C ASP A 148 -21.10 3.72 -17.66
N SER A 149 -20.22 3.38 -16.71
CA SER A 149 -19.39 4.34 -16.00
C SER A 149 -18.50 5.08 -16.99
N GLY A 150 -18.92 6.28 -17.40
CA GLY A 150 -18.19 7.12 -18.37
C GLY A 150 -17.17 8.06 -17.72
N TRP A 151 -16.57 8.92 -18.55
CA TRP A 151 -15.62 9.96 -18.13
C TRP A 151 -16.14 10.85 -16.99
N SER A 152 -17.45 11.06 -16.92
CA SER A 152 -18.08 11.89 -15.89
C SER A 152 -17.76 11.42 -14.46
N VAL A 153 -17.60 10.10 -14.24
CA VAL A 153 -17.18 9.53 -12.95
C VAL A 153 -15.76 9.97 -12.62
N LEU A 154 -14.83 9.70 -13.53
CA LEU A 154 -13.41 10.02 -13.37
C LEU A 154 -13.18 11.53 -13.21
N GLY A 155 -13.82 12.35 -14.05
CA GLY A 155 -13.72 13.80 -14.02
C GLY A 155 -14.23 14.42 -12.73
N ARG A 156 -15.37 13.92 -12.19
CA ARG A 156 -15.87 14.37 -10.87
C ARG A 156 -14.89 14.02 -9.75
N GLY A 157 -14.35 12.81 -9.75
CA GLY A 157 -13.35 12.36 -8.78
C GLY A 157 -12.05 13.16 -8.83
N LEU A 158 -11.57 13.45 -10.04
CA LEU A 158 -10.38 14.26 -10.28
C LEU A 158 -10.58 15.68 -9.75
N LYS A 159 -11.70 16.33 -10.11
CA LYS A 159 -12.04 17.69 -9.63
C LYS A 159 -12.10 17.74 -8.10
N ALA A 160 -12.72 16.75 -7.47
CA ALA A 160 -12.82 16.67 -6.02
C ALA A 160 -11.43 16.49 -5.36
N THR A 161 -10.61 15.59 -5.90
CA THR A 161 -9.26 15.32 -5.38
C THR A 161 -8.35 16.54 -5.54
N TYR A 162 -8.39 17.20 -6.70
CA TYR A 162 -7.62 18.42 -6.95
C TYR A 162 -8.02 19.56 -6.02
N ARG A 163 -9.34 19.79 -5.83
CA ARG A 163 -9.84 20.80 -4.89
C ARG A 163 -9.36 20.55 -3.46
N ARG A 164 -9.39 19.28 -3.01
CA ARG A 164 -8.87 18.90 -1.68
C ARG A 164 -7.37 19.18 -1.57
N ALA A 165 -6.60 18.84 -2.60
CA ALA A 165 -5.16 19.13 -2.64
C ALA A 165 -4.88 20.64 -2.59
N ARG A 166 -5.62 21.46 -3.33
CA ARG A 166 -5.50 22.93 -3.31
C ARG A 166 -5.78 23.52 -1.92
N ARG A 167 -6.81 23.02 -1.22
CA ARG A 167 -7.12 23.43 0.16
C ARG A 167 -6.01 23.05 1.14
N ALA A 168 -5.53 21.82 1.06
CA ALA A 168 -4.43 21.35 1.92
C ALA A 168 -3.14 22.15 1.67
N HIS A 169 -2.83 22.46 0.41
CA HIS A 169 -1.69 23.31 0.07
C HIS A 169 -1.84 24.75 0.57
N ALA A 170 -3.05 25.33 0.50
CA ALA A 170 -3.29 26.66 1.04
C ALA A 170 -3.11 26.70 2.57
N ALA A 171 -3.63 25.70 3.29
CA ALA A 171 -3.46 25.58 4.74
C ALA A 171 -1.97 25.45 5.13
N ALA A 172 -1.23 24.56 4.48
CA ALA A 172 0.20 24.36 4.74
C ALA A 172 1.09 25.56 4.36
N ARG A 173 0.56 26.56 3.65
CA ARG A 173 1.25 27.82 3.36
C ARG A 173 0.88 28.95 4.33
N ALA A 174 -0.16 28.75 5.12
CA ALA A 174 -0.60 29.69 6.13
C ALA A 174 0.02 29.40 7.51
N ASP A 175 0.53 28.17 7.70
CA ASP A 175 1.44 27.76 8.79
C ASP A 175 2.88 28.22 8.50
#